data_AF-A0A1D6MXW3-F1
#
_entry.id   AF-A0A1D6MXW3-F1
#
_cell.length_a   1.000
_cell.length_b   1.000
_cell.length_c   1.000
_cell.angle_alpha   90.00
_cell.angle_beta   90.00
_cell.angle_gamma   90.00
#
_symmetry.space_group_name_H-M   'P 1'
#
loop_
_entity.id
_entity.type
_entity.pdbx_description
1 polymer ?
#
loop_
_entity_poly.entity_id
_entity_poly.type
_entity_poly.pdbx_seq_one_letter_code
_entity_poly.pdbx_strand_id
1 'polypeptide(L)'
;MGKLLFWVDKWLEGNTIQELAPNLFKAIPKRIIKHRTMSQALLNRGWIVDIKGALTVQVLSEYLLLWDLVHNWHLQQEAADQHLKNGSYSTKSAYNAFFVGTIHFAPWKRVWRSWATPKCNLFMWLVLKNRVWTVDRLAKRGLPHLAACPLCDQEAELIQHLLVSCVFAKQVWFLILHGLGLSVLPQP
;
A
#
# COMPACT_ATOMS: atom_id res chain seq x y z
N MET A 1 -8.95 -14.01 -17.12
CA MET A 1 -7.97 -12.99 -17.57
C MET A 1 -7.96 -13.05 -19.09
N GLY A 2 -8.31 -11.95 -19.78
CA GLY A 2 -8.44 -11.94 -21.24
C GLY A 2 -7.13 -12.30 -21.93
N LYS A 3 -7.21 -13.02 -23.05
CA LYS A 3 -6.04 -13.46 -23.83
C LYS A 3 -5.48 -12.26 -24.61
N LEU A 4 -4.48 -11.57 -24.06
CA LEU A 4 -3.81 -10.45 -24.73
C LEU A 4 -3.03 -10.92 -25.97
N LEU A 5 -3.26 -10.25 -27.10
CA LEU A 5 -2.66 -10.51 -28.40
C LEU A 5 -1.49 -9.56 -28.67
N PHE A 6 -0.35 -10.13 -29.07
CA PHE A 6 0.90 -9.38 -29.20
C PHE A 6 0.87 -8.31 -30.29
N TRP A 7 0.30 -8.61 -31.47
CA TRP A 7 0.36 -7.68 -32.61
C TRP A 7 -0.74 -6.62 -32.61
N VAL A 8 -1.88 -6.88 -31.96
CA VAL A 8 -3.11 -6.08 -32.12
C VAL A 8 -3.45 -5.27 -30.89
N ASP A 9 -3.13 -5.76 -29.68
CA ASP A 9 -3.52 -5.07 -28.46
C ASP A 9 -2.56 -3.94 -28.10
N LYS A 10 -3.05 -2.99 -27.29
CA LYS A 10 -2.30 -1.83 -26.80
C LYS A 10 -1.56 -2.17 -25.51
N TRP A 11 -0.34 -2.69 -25.62
CA TRP A 11 0.46 -3.10 -24.46
C TRP A 11 1.86 -2.46 -24.42
N LEU A 12 2.30 -1.80 -25.50
CA LEU A 12 3.53 -1.00 -25.54
C LEU A 12 3.17 0.48 -25.43
N GLU A 13 3.26 1.02 -24.21
CA GLU A 13 3.04 2.45 -23.92
C GLU A 13 1.68 3.00 -24.41
N GLY A 14 0.65 2.14 -24.44
CA GLY A 14 -0.70 2.50 -24.92
C GLY A 14 -0.86 2.52 -26.44
N ASN A 15 0.18 2.16 -27.19
CA ASN A 15 0.15 2.01 -28.65
C ASN A 15 0.09 0.52 -29.05
N THR A 16 -0.43 0.27 -30.25
CA THR A 16 -0.34 -1.02 -30.92
C THR A 16 0.96 -1.11 -31.73
N ILE A 17 1.42 -2.33 -32.02
CA ILE A 17 2.60 -2.50 -32.88
C ILE A 17 2.34 -1.98 -34.30
N GLN A 18 1.11 -2.02 -34.79
CA GLN A 18 0.76 -1.45 -36.08
C GLN A 18 0.99 0.07 -36.14
N GLU A 19 0.73 0.78 -35.05
CA GLU A 19 0.97 2.23 -34.95
C GLU A 19 2.47 2.56 -34.88
N LEU A 20 3.26 1.72 -34.19
CA LEU A 20 4.70 1.93 -34.00
C LEU A 20 5.55 1.44 -35.18
N ALA A 21 5.14 0.36 -35.83
CA ALA A 21 5.92 -0.39 -36.82
C ALA A 21 5.01 -0.89 -37.98
N PRO A 22 4.44 0.02 -38.79
CA PRO A 22 3.42 -0.32 -39.78
C PRO A 22 3.93 -1.17 -40.95
N ASN A 23 5.20 -1.02 -41.36
CA ASN A 23 5.78 -1.79 -42.47
C ASN A 23 6.15 -3.20 -42.03
N LEU A 24 6.71 -3.34 -40.83
CA LEU A 24 6.97 -4.62 -40.17
C LEU A 24 5.65 -5.38 -39.95
N PHE A 25 4.60 -4.69 -39.51
CA PHE A 25 3.29 -5.31 -39.33
C PHE A 25 2.73 -5.89 -40.63
N LYS A 26 2.93 -5.20 -41.77
CA LYS A 26 2.54 -5.71 -43.10
C LYS A 26 3.35 -6.92 -43.54
N ALA A 27 4.56 -7.12 -43.01
CA ALA A 27 5.40 -8.27 -43.29
C ALA A 27 4.96 -9.55 -42.55
N ILE A 28 3.85 -9.50 -41.80
CA ILE A 28 3.37 -10.61 -40.97
C ILE A 28 2.07 -11.19 -41.56
N PRO A 29 1.94 -12.52 -41.65
CA PRO A 29 0.69 -13.16 -42.07
C PRO A 29 -0.50 -12.80 -41.15
N LYS A 30 -1.63 -12.38 -41.75
CA LYS A 30 -2.86 -11.99 -41.04
C LYS A 30 -3.37 -13.03 -40.03
N ARG A 31 -3.17 -14.33 -40.32
CA ARG A 31 -3.56 -15.44 -39.43
C ARG A 31 -2.78 -15.40 -38.11
N ILE A 32 -1.50 -15.04 -38.16
CA ILE A 32 -0.63 -14.97 -36.98
C ILE A 32 -1.03 -13.78 -36.12
N ILE A 33 -1.21 -12.61 -36.74
CA ILE A 33 -1.61 -11.36 -36.07
C ILE A 33 -2.83 -11.57 -35.15
N LYS A 34 -3.85 -12.30 -35.63
CA LYS A 34 -5.11 -12.52 -34.90
C LYS A 34 -5.02 -13.53 -33.74
N HIS A 35 -3.98 -14.36 -33.69
CA HIS A 35 -3.93 -15.48 -32.74
C HIS A 35 -2.68 -15.50 -31.84
N ARG A 36 -1.65 -14.73 -32.20
CA ARG A 36 -0.38 -14.68 -31.46
C ARG A 36 -0.60 -14.02 -30.10
N THR A 37 -0.43 -14.79 -29.03
CA THR A 37 -0.50 -14.27 -27.65
C THR A 37 0.80 -13.63 -27.21
N MET A 38 0.72 -12.78 -26.19
CA MET A 38 1.90 -12.28 -25.47
C MET A 38 2.84 -13.39 -25.02
N SER A 39 2.32 -14.43 -24.38
CA SER A 39 3.15 -15.55 -23.89
C SER A 39 3.87 -16.28 -25.02
N GLN A 40 3.23 -16.49 -26.17
CA GLN A 40 3.83 -17.16 -27.32
C GLN A 40 4.82 -16.28 -28.07
N ALA A 41 4.58 -14.98 -28.10
CA ALA A 41 5.42 -14.01 -28.78
C ALA A 41 6.71 -13.73 -28.01
N LEU A 42 6.61 -13.56 -26.69
CA LEU A 42 7.75 -13.21 -25.84
C LEU A 42 8.62 -14.41 -25.49
N LEU A 43 8.03 -15.58 -25.29
CA LEU A 43 8.80 -16.80 -24.98
C LEU A 43 9.79 -17.09 -26.11
N ASN A 44 11.08 -17.15 -25.75
CA ASN A 44 12.19 -17.37 -26.68
C ASN A 44 12.17 -16.46 -27.91
N ARG A 45 11.64 -15.23 -27.77
CA ARG A 45 11.54 -14.24 -28.85
C ARG A 45 10.75 -14.78 -30.07
N GLY A 46 9.71 -15.58 -29.82
CA GLY A 46 8.89 -16.23 -30.85
C GLY A 46 8.25 -15.28 -31.87
N TRP A 47 8.07 -14.01 -31.54
CA TRP A 47 7.54 -12.98 -32.45
C TRP A 47 8.46 -12.71 -33.66
N ILE A 48 9.77 -12.93 -33.56
CA ILE A 48 10.69 -12.73 -34.69
C ILE A 48 10.34 -13.67 -35.85
N VAL A 49 9.93 -14.90 -35.53
CA VAL A 49 9.61 -15.94 -36.53
C VAL A 49 8.33 -15.63 -37.32
N ASP A 50 7.53 -14.68 -36.85
CA ASP A 50 6.30 -14.22 -37.52
C ASP A 50 6.56 -13.39 -38.77
N ILE A 51 7.75 -12.82 -38.87
CA ILE A 51 8.13 -11.97 -39.99
C ILE A 51 8.40 -12.89 -41.19
N LYS A 52 7.51 -12.83 -42.18
CA LYS A 52 7.56 -13.66 -43.41
C LYS A 52 7.64 -12.85 -44.69
N GLY A 53 7.37 -11.54 -44.62
CA GLY A 53 7.45 -10.62 -45.75
C GLY A 53 8.87 -10.18 -46.07
N ALA A 54 9.01 -9.33 -47.08
CA ALA A 54 10.30 -8.81 -47.52
C ALA A 54 10.97 -7.96 -46.42
N LEU A 55 12.25 -8.21 -46.17
CA LEU A 55 13.08 -7.48 -45.21
C LEU A 55 13.68 -6.22 -45.85
N THR A 56 12.80 -5.27 -46.19
CA THR A 56 13.26 -3.96 -46.70
C THR A 56 13.97 -3.17 -45.59
N VAL A 57 14.69 -2.12 -45.96
CA VAL A 57 15.36 -1.23 -44.99
C VAL A 57 14.36 -0.67 -43.97
N GLN A 58 13.14 -0.31 -44.40
CA GLN A 58 12.08 0.17 -43.51
C GLN A 58 11.62 -0.91 -42.53
N VAL A 59 11.48 -2.16 -42.98
CA VAL A 59 11.12 -3.28 -42.12
C VAL A 59 12.23 -3.57 -41.11
N LEU A 60 13.49 -3.49 -41.52
CA LEU A 60 14.64 -3.68 -40.64
C LEU A 60 14.76 -2.56 -39.59
N SER A 61 14.53 -1.30 -39.96
CA SER A 61 14.53 -0.20 -38.99
C SER A 61 13.40 -0.33 -37.97
N GLU A 62 12.20 -0.71 -38.42
CA GLU A 62 11.06 -0.93 -37.53
C GLU A 62 11.23 -2.17 -36.64
N TYR A 63 11.91 -3.22 -37.16
CA TYR A 63 12.29 -4.37 -36.36
C TYR A 63 13.21 -3.99 -35.20
N LEU A 64 14.24 -3.18 -35.46
CA LEU A 64 15.15 -2.71 -34.40
C LEU A 64 14.44 -1.81 -33.38
N LEU A 65 13.54 -0.94 -33.83
CA LEU A 65 12.69 -0.15 -32.94
C LEU A 65 11.86 -1.05 -32.02
N LEU A 66 11.15 -2.01 -32.60
CA LEU A 66 10.30 -2.92 -31.83
C LEU A 66 11.15 -3.82 -30.90
N TRP A 67 12.33 -4.24 -31.35
CA TRP A 67 13.29 -4.99 -30.56
C TRP A 67 13.60 -4.28 -29.24
N ASP A 68 14.00 -3.01 -29.32
CA ASP A 68 14.37 -2.22 -28.16
C ASP A 68 13.17 -1.96 -27.23
N LEU A 69 12.01 -1.62 -27.80
CA LEU A 69 10.79 -1.40 -27.02
C LEU A 69 10.36 -2.65 -26.24
N VAL A 70 10.35 -3.81 -26.90
CA VAL A 70 9.99 -5.09 -26.26
C VAL A 70 11.02 -5.49 -25.20
N HIS A 71 12.31 -5.26 -25.46
CA HIS A 71 13.37 -5.54 -24.51
C HIS A 71 13.26 -4.67 -23.25
N ASN A 72 13.08 -3.36 -23.43
CA ASN A 72 12.92 -2.40 -22.34
C ASN A 72 11.67 -2.68 -21.51
N TRP A 73 10.55 -3.03 -22.15
CA TRP A 73 9.33 -3.42 -21.47
C TRP A 73 9.53 -4.67 -20.59
N HIS A 74 10.24 -5.69 -21.10
CA HIS A 74 10.54 -6.90 -20.33
C HIS A 74 11.37 -6.59 -19.07
N LEU A 75 12.38 -5.72 -19.20
CA LEU A 75 13.20 -5.28 -18.06
C LEU A 75 12.38 -4.52 -17.00
N GLN A 76 11.43 -3.68 -17.44
CA GLN A 76 10.54 -2.96 -16.52
C GLN A 76 9.59 -3.91 -15.78
N GLN A 77 9.11 -4.97 -16.43
CA GLN A 77 8.22 -5.93 -15.79
C GLN A 77 8.94 -6.75 -14.71
N GLU A 78 10.18 -7.19 -14.95
CA GLU A 78 10.98 -7.87 -13.93
C GLU A 78 11.26 -6.99 -12.69
N ALA A 79 11.44 -5.68 -12.89
CA ALA A 79 11.60 -4.72 -11.80
C ALA A 79 10.29 -4.50 -11.01
N ALA A 80 9.14 -4.45 -11.68
CA ALA A 80 7.83 -4.33 -11.04
C ALA A 80 7.44 -5.60 -10.26
N ASP A 81 7.84 -6.77 -10.76
CA ASP A 81 7.56 -8.07 -10.14
C ASP A 81 8.40 -8.37 -8.89
N GLN A 82 9.39 -7.53 -8.53
CA GLN A 82 10.09 -7.66 -7.24
C GLN A 82 9.16 -7.51 -6.02
N HIS A 83 7.99 -6.88 -6.19
CA HIS A 83 6.94 -6.84 -5.15
C HIS A 83 5.97 -8.03 -5.18
N LEU A 84 6.05 -8.89 -6.20
CA LEU A 84 5.23 -10.09 -6.39
C LEU A 84 6.14 -11.32 -6.28
N LYS A 85 6.49 -11.69 -5.03
CA LYS A 85 7.41 -12.81 -4.73
C LYS A 85 7.08 -14.14 -5.46
N ASN A 86 5.84 -14.32 -5.94
CA ASN A 86 5.40 -15.54 -6.61
C ASN A 86 4.62 -15.29 -7.93
N GLY A 87 4.75 -14.12 -8.58
CA GLY A 87 4.14 -13.83 -9.89
C GLY A 87 2.60 -13.88 -9.96
N SER A 88 1.91 -13.94 -8.82
CA SER A 88 0.44 -13.92 -8.73
C SER A 88 0.00 -12.68 -7.96
N TYR A 89 -0.65 -11.76 -8.67
CA TYR A 89 -1.29 -10.61 -8.05
C TYR A 89 -2.52 -11.07 -7.25
N SER A 90 -2.51 -10.78 -5.95
CA SER A 90 -3.69 -10.88 -5.10
C SER A 90 -3.96 -9.56 -4.40
N THR A 91 -5.22 -9.29 -4.08
CA THR A 91 -5.60 -8.15 -3.22
C THR A 91 -4.86 -8.18 -1.89
N LYS A 92 -4.55 -9.39 -1.38
CA LYS A 92 -3.78 -9.59 -0.15
C LYS A 92 -2.32 -9.16 -0.28
N SER A 93 -1.64 -9.48 -1.39
CA SER A 93 -0.26 -9.03 -1.63
C SER A 93 -0.19 -7.53 -1.82
N ALA A 94 -1.13 -6.93 -2.56
CA ALA A 94 -1.20 -5.49 -2.73
C ALA A 94 -1.45 -4.77 -1.40
N TYR A 95 -2.41 -5.26 -0.60
CA TYR A 95 -2.66 -4.75 0.75
C TYR A 95 -1.40 -4.80 1.61
N ASN A 96 -0.73 -5.96 1.68
CA ASN A 96 0.49 -6.10 2.48
C ASN A 96 1.63 -5.17 2.01
N ALA A 97 1.77 -4.94 0.70
CA ALA A 97 2.76 -4.00 0.16
C ALA A 97 2.56 -2.57 0.70
N PHE A 98 1.31 -2.11 0.87
CA PHE A 98 1.03 -0.81 1.48
C PHE A 98 1.49 -0.68 2.94
N PHE A 99 1.67 -1.80 3.65
CA PHE A 99 2.10 -1.81 5.05
C PHE A 99 3.57 -2.21 5.24
N VAL A 100 4.33 -2.42 4.17
CA VAL A 100 5.79 -2.63 4.25
C VAL A 100 6.44 -1.41 4.89
N GLY A 101 7.21 -1.62 5.95
CA GLY A 101 7.86 -0.55 6.72
C GLY A 101 6.97 0.12 7.79
N THR A 102 5.73 -0.34 7.99
CA THR A 102 4.90 0.18 9.08
C THR A 102 5.34 -0.35 10.45
N ILE A 103 5.37 0.54 11.44
CA ILE A 103 5.68 0.17 12.82
C ILE A 103 4.45 -0.56 13.40
N HIS A 104 4.58 -1.87 13.58
CA HIS A 104 3.57 -2.68 14.24
C HIS A 104 3.53 -2.35 15.74
N PHE A 105 2.45 -1.69 16.17
CA PHE A 105 2.20 -1.44 17.58
C PHE A 105 1.73 -2.73 18.28
N ALA A 106 2.68 -3.50 18.83
CA ALA A 106 2.45 -4.83 19.41
C ALA A 106 1.25 -4.94 20.40
N PRO A 107 0.93 -3.94 21.24
CA PRO A 107 -0.17 -4.04 22.20
C PRO A 107 -1.59 -3.97 21.63
N TRP A 108 -1.78 -3.78 20.31
CA TRP A 108 -3.13 -3.67 19.72
C TRP A 108 -4.03 -4.85 20.08
N LYS A 109 -3.48 -6.08 20.09
CA LYS A 109 -4.23 -7.29 20.44
C LYS A 109 -4.81 -7.22 21.86
N ARG A 110 -4.11 -6.59 22.81
CA ARG A 110 -4.57 -6.47 24.20
C ARG A 110 -5.77 -5.54 24.32
N VAL A 111 -5.78 -4.44 23.56
CA VAL A 111 -6.92 -3.51 23.53
C VAL A 111 -8.16 -4.21 22.99
N TRP A 112 -8.05 -4.87 21.83
CA TRP A 112 -9.21 -5.48 21.17
C TRP A 112 -9.65 -6.82 21.74
N ARG A 113 -8.82 -7.50 22.53
CA ARG A 113 -9.20 -8.72 23.29
C ARG A 113 -9.78 -8.41 24.67
N SER A 114 -9.80 -7.14 25.08
CA SER A 114 -10.38 -6.79 26.38
C SER A 114 -11.89 -7.01 26.37
N TRP A 115 -12.46 -7.34 27.53
CA TRP A 115 -13.91 -7.46 27.73
C TRP A 115 -14.63 -6.10 27.74
N ALA A 116 -13.90 -5.00 27.56
CA ALA A 116 -14.50 -3.67 27.54
C ALA A 116 -15.36 -3.46 26.30
N THR A 117 -16.31 -2.54 26.40
CA THR A 117 -17.19 -2.21 25.27
C THR A 117 -16.40 -1.66 24.08
N PRO A 118 -16.93 -1.75 22.84
CA PRO A 118 -16.26 -1.20 21.66
C PRO A 118 -15.89 0.29 21.80
N LYS A 119 -16.71 1.07 22.51
CA LYS A 119 -16.42 2.49 22.79
C LYS A 119 -15.16 2.66 23.63
N CYS A 120 -15.00 1.85 24.69
CA CYS A 120 -13.81 1.85 25.54
C CYS A 120 -12.56 1.38 24.77
N ASN A 121 -12.69 0.32 23.96
CA ASN A 121 -11.59 -0.18 23.14
C ASN A 121 -11.13 0.84 22.09
N LEU A 122 -12.07 1.51 21.43
CA LEU A 122 -11.76 2.59 20.48
C LEU A 122 -11.07 3.77 21.19
N PHE A 123 -11.58 4.17 22.36
CA PHE A 123 -10.95 5.23 23.15
C PHE A 123 -9.51 4.86 23.53
N MET A 124 -9.28 3.68 24.09
CA MET A 124 -7.93 3.20 24.44
C MET A 124 -7.02 3.10 23.21
N TRP A 125 -7.55 2.68 22.06
CA TRP A 125 -6.79 2.68 20.82
C TRP A 125 -6.33 4.08 20.40
N LEU A 126 -7.22 5.07 20.51
CA LEU A 126 -6.87 6.47 20.26
C LEU A 126 -5.85 6.98 21.27
N VAL A 127 -5.99 6.65 22.56
CA VAL A 127 -5.03 7.01 23.63
C VAL A 127 -3.62 6.51 23.27
N LEU A 128 -3.48 5.23 22.91
CA LEU A 128 -2.19 4.62 22.58
C LEU A 128 -1.56 5.18 21.31
N LYS A 129 -2.38 5.70 20.38
CA LYS A 129 -1.92 6.42 19.18
C LYS A 129 -1.70 7.91 19.45
N ASN A 130 -1.89 8.38 20.68
CA ASN A 130 -1.90 9.77 21.09
C ASN A 130 -2.86 10.62 20.24
N ARG A 131 -4.00 10.04 19.81
CA ARG A 131 -4.99 10.58 18.85
C ARG A 131 -6.30 11.06 19.46
N VAL A 132 -6.42 11.06 20.77
CA VAL A 132 -7.59 11.65 21.46
C VAL A 132 -7.53 13.17 21.34
N TRP A 133 -8.70 13.81 21.30
CA TRP A 133 -8.82 15.26 21.32
C TRP A 133 -8.48 15.80 22.72
N THR A 134 -7.20 15.86 23.05
CA THR A 134 -6.72 16.67 24.19
C THR A 134 -6.49 18.11 23.76
N VAL A 135 -6.49 19.01 24.73
CA VAL A 135 -6.16 20.42 24.57
C VAL A 135 -4.90 20.66 23.74
N ASP A 136 -3.85 19.84 23.86
CA ASP A 136 -2.63 19.99 23.05
C ASP A 136 -2.89 19.95 21.53
N ARG A 137 -3.89 19.17 21.10
CA ARG A 137 -4.28 19.08 19.69
C ARG A 137 -5.21 20.19 19.27
N LEU A 138 -6.03 20.71 20.18
CA LEU A 138 -6.83 21.92 19.98
C LEU A 138 -5.92 23.14 19.82
N ALA A 139 -4.91 23.27 20.69
CA ALA A 139 -3.89 24.31 20.64
C ALA A 139 -3.11 24.30 19.30
N LYS A 140 -2.68 23.12 18.84
CA LYS A 140 -2.03 22.95 17.52
C LYS A 140 -2.93 23.34 16.33
N ARG A 141 -4.24 23.41 16.52
CA ARG A 141 -5.22 23.80 15.50
C ARG A 141 -5.74 25.23 15.70
N GLY A 142 -5.18 25.98 16.65
CA GLY A 142 -5.60 27.36 16.94
C GLY A 142 -7.01 27.47 17.54
N LEU A 143 -7.54 26.38 18.11
CA LEU A 143 -8.85 26.38 18.75
C LEU A 143 -8.75 26.84 20.21
N PRO A 144 -9.79 27.50 20.76
CA PRO A 144 -9.83 27.88 22.17
C PRO A 144 -9.61 26.67 23.07
N HIS A 145 -8.73 26.81 24.05
CA HIS A 145 -8.39 25.74 24.97
C HIS A 145 -8.02 26.30 26.34
N LEU A 146 -8.24 25.50 27.37
CA LEU A 146 -7.85 25.84 28.75
C LEU A 146 -6.33 25.66 28.90
N ALA A 147 -5.67 26.57 29.61
CA ALA A 147 -4.22 26.48 29.80
C ALA A 147 -3.82 25.35 30.77
N ALA A 148 -4.74 24.93 31.65
CA ALA A 148 -4.53 23.93 32.68
C ALA A 148 -5.59 22.81 32.60
N CYS A 149 -5.24 21.67 33.18
CA CYS A 149 -6.10 20.48 33.28
C CYS A 149 -7.38 20.80 34.07
N PRO A 150 -8.59 20.51 33.54
CA PRO A 150 -9.85 20.84 34.19
C PRO A 150 -10.13 20.03 35.47
N LEU A 151 -9.35 18.98 35.73
CA LEU A 151 -9.52 18.11 36.90
C LEU A 151 -8.67 18.53 38.10
N CYS A 152 -7.49 19.09 37.87
CA CYS A 152 -6.54 19.44 38.94
C CYS A 152 -6.11 20.90 38.95
N ASP A 153 -6.30 21.63 37.85
CA ASP A 153 -5.91 23.03 37.66
C ASP A 153 -4.42 23.33 37.93
N GLN A 154 -3.55 22.31 37.84
CA GLN A 154 -2.12 22.39 38.21
C GLN A 154 -1.15 22.27 37.02
N GLU A 155 -1.41 21.35 36.09
CA GLU A 155 -0.53 21.09 34.94
C GLU A 155 -1.30 21.20 33.62
N ALA A 156 -0.56 21.27 32.50
CA ALA A 156 -1.15 21.23 31.16
C ALA A 156 -1.90 19.92 30.90
N GLU A 157 -3.00 20.00 30.15
CA GLU A 157 -3.84 18.84 29.82
C GLU A 157 -3.20 17.98 28.71
N LEU A 158 -2.25 17.13 29.11
CA LEU A 158 -1.72 16.02 28.30
C LEU A 158 -2.53 14.75 28.56
N ILE A 159 -2.65 13.85 27.58
CA ILE A 159 -3.40 12.60 27.80
C ILE A 159 -2.80 11.72 28.90
N GLN A 160 -1.48 11.73 29.03
CA GLN A 160 -0.76 11.03 30.10
C GLN A 160 -1.08 11.63 31.47
N HIS A 161 -1.19 12.97 31.53
CA HIS A 161 -1.62 13.66 32.73
C HIS A 161 -3.06 13.31 33.08
N LEU A 162 -4.00 13.51 32.15
CA LEU A 162 -5.42 13.28 32.38
C LEU A 162 -5.74 11.86 32.84
N LEU A 163 -5.07 10.84 32.30
CA LEU A 163 -5.36 9.44 32.59
C LEU A 163 -4.52 8.82 33.71
N VAL A 164 -3.32 9.33 33.99
CA VAL A 164 -2.35 8.65 34.87
C VAL A 164 -1.76 9.57 35.93
N SER A 165 -1.14 10.70 35.55
CA SER A 165 -0.40 11.50 36.54
C SER A 165 -1.22 12.56 37.27
N CYS A 166 -2.40 12.94 36.76
CA CYS A 166 -3.32 13.86 37.41
C CYS A 166 -3.70 13.35 38.81
N VAL A 167 -3.68 14.24 39.81
CA VAL A 167 -4.01 13.91 41.22
C VAL A 167 -5.39 13.26 41.31
N PHE A 168 -6.38 13.83 40.61
CA PHE A 168 -7.71 13.25 40.51
C PHE A 168 -7.69 11.84 39.91
N ALA A 169 -6.98 11.62 38.80
CA ALA A 169 -6.90 10.32 38.14
C ALA A 169 -6.21 9.27 39.04
N LYS A 170 -5.13 9.65 39.72
CA LYS A 170 -4.46 8.78 40.71
C LYS A 170 -5.41 8.34 41.81
N GLN A 171 -6.24 9.25 42.32
CA GLN A 171 -7.22 8.93 43.36
C GLN A 171 -8.30 7.97 42.85
N VAL A 172 -8.80 8.17 41.63
CA VAL A 172 -9.74 7.23 40.98
C VAL A 172 -9.10 5.84 40.83
N TRP A 173 -7.85 5.76 40.33
CA TRP A 173 -7.14 4.50 40.18
C TRP A 173 -6.91 3.81 41.52
N PHE A 174 -6.56 4.57 42.56
CA PHE A 174 -6.40 4.04 43.90
C PHE A 174 -7.70 3.39 44.40
N LEU A 175 -8.84 4.08 44.27
CA LEU A 175 -10.15 3.54 44.69
C LEU A 175 -10.51 2.26 43.93
N ILE A 176 -10.31 2.24 42.60
CA ILE A 176 -10.60 1.08 41.77
C ILE A 176 -9.69 -0.10 42.13
N LEU A 177 -8.38 0.12 42.21
CA LEU A 177 -7.40 -0.94 42.50
C LEU A 177 -7.58 -1.48 43.91
N HIS A 178 -7.86 -0.60 44.88
CA HIS A 178 -8.18 -1.00 46.24
C HIS A 178 -9.45 -1.85 46.29
N GLY A 179 -10.51 -1.45 45.58
CA GLY A 179 -11.74 -2.24 45.47
C GLY A 179 -11.55 -3.61 44.80
N LEU A 180 -10.54 -3.75 43.94
CA LEU A 180 -10.17 -5.01 43.29
C LEU A 180 -9.14 -5.83 44.07
N GLY A 181 -8.66 -5.36 45.23
CA GLY A 181 -7.62 -6.02 46.01
C GLY A 181 -6.23 -6.00 45.36
N LEU A 182 -5.98 -5.09 44.42
CA LEU A 182 -4.76 -4.97 43.61
C LEU A 182 -3.85 -3.82 44.06
N SER A 183 -3.97 -3.36 45.31
CA SER A 183 -3.24 -2.19 45.81
C SER A 183 -1.72 -2.45 45.90
N VAL A 184 -1.00 -2.13 44.83
CA VAL A 184 0.45 -1.94 44.82
C VAL A 184 0.75 -0.60 44.14
N LEU A 185 0.34 0.51 44.76
CA LEU A 185 0.84 1.84 44.41
C LEU A 185 1.08 2.63 45.70
N PRO A 186 2.23 3.30 45.85
CA PRO A 186 2.47 4.17 46.99
C PRO A 186 1.41 5.28 47.00
N GLN A 187 0.90 5.59 48.19
CA GLN A 187 -0.02 6.71 48.39
C GLN A 187 0.63 8.03 47.92
N PRO A 188 -0.18 8.98 47.41
CA PRO A 188 0.32 10.28 46.96
C PRO A 188 1.02 11.07 48.06
#